data_AF-A0A1H0HT64-F1
#
_entry.id   AF-A0A1H0HT64-F1
#
_cell.length_a   1.000
_cell.length_b   1.000
_cell.length_c   1.000
_cell.angle_alpha   90.00
_cell.angle_beta   90.00
_cell.angle_gamma   90.00
#
_symmetry.space_group_name_H-M   'P 1'
#
loop_
_entity.id
_entity.type
_entity.pdbx_description
1 polymer ?
#
loop_
_entity_poly.entity_id
_entity_poly.type
_entity_poly.pdbx_seq_one_letter_code
_entity_poly.pdbx_strand_id
1 'polypeptide(L)'
;MSDPHQPATAPGTSTGDVERRAAIAEALGKEVWPADRDALVAKAQEGNAPDRVLSDLRRLPSGERFDNVQDVARALGLGTEQQRF
;
A
#
# COMPACT_ATOMS: atom_id res chain seq x y z
N MET A 1 -1.50 35.69 12.10
CA MET A 1 -1.06 34.46 12.77
C MET A 1 -1.14 33.36 11.73
N SER A 2 0.00 33.00 11.15
CA SER A 2 0.08 31.97 10.11
C SER A 2 0.44 30.66 10.80
N ASP A 3 -0.43 29.66 10.70
CA ASP A 3 -0.19 28.33 11.26
C ASP A 3 0.82 27.56 10.38
N PRO A 4 1.92 26.99 10.92
CA PRO A 4 3.01 26.41 10.13
C PRO A 4 2.87 24.90 9.85
N HIS A 5 1.71 24.27 10.08
CA HIS A 5 1.57 22.82 9.94
C HIS A 5 0.74 22.40 8.72
N GLN A 6 1.21 22.68 7.50
CA GLN A 6 0.76 21.90 6.35
C GLN A 6 1.75 20.75 6.15
N PRO A 7 1.40 19.49 6.48
CA PRO A 7 2.28 18.38 6.16
C PRO A 7 2.48 18.38 4.65
N ALA A 8 3.76 18.41 4.24
CA ALA A 8 4.19 18.34 2.85
C ALA A 8 3.88 16.95 2.28
N THR A 9 2.61 16.65 2.11
CA THR A 9 2.16 15.53 1.29
C THR A 9 2.44 15.97 -0.13
N ALA A 10 3.38 15.28 -0.80
CA ALA A 10 3.72 15.57 -2.19
C ALA A 10 2.42 15.74 -3.00
N PRO A 11 2.31 16.75 -3.88
CA PRO A 11 1.13 16.91 -4.72
C PRO A 11 0.87 15.58 -5.44
N GLY A 12 -0.33 15.04 -5.23
CA GLY A 12 -0.78 13.79 -5.84
C GLY A 12 -0.79 12.54 -4.96
N THR A 13 -0.36 12.60 -3.70
CA THR A 13 -0.65 11.53 -2.72
C THR A 13 -1.64 12.03 -1.69
N SER A 14 -2.85 11.45 -1.64
CA SER A 14 -3.82 11.81 -0.60
C SER A 14 -3.35 11.27 0.75
N THR A 15 -3.66 11.95 1.87
CA THR A 15 -3.36 11.45 3.22
C THR A 15 -3.89 10.02 3.42
N GLY A 16 -5.07 9.71 2.87
CA GLY A 16 -5.64 8.35 2.91
C GLY A 16 -4.83 7.30 2.14
N ASP A 17 -4.12 7.68 1.06
CA ASP A 17 -3.24 6.76 0.32
C ASP A 17 -1.98 6.44 1.14
N VAL A 18 -1.44 7.46 1.82
CA VAL A 18 -0.31 7.30 2.74
C VAL A 18 -0.69 6.34 3.87
N GLU A 19 -1.86 6.55 4.49
CA GLU A 19 -2.37 5.70 5.57
C GLU A 19 -2.62 4.26 5.11
N ARG A 20 -3.22 4.07 3.93
CA ARG A 20 -3.41 2.72 3.36
C ARG A 20 -2.08 2.02 3.11
N ARG A 21 -1.12 2.71 2.50
CA ARG A 21 0.22 2.16 2.26
C ARG A 21 0.92 1.79 3.57
N ALA A 22 0.80 2.64 4.59
CA ALA A 22 1.37 2.37 5.92
C ALA A 22 0.75 1.12 6.56
N ALA A 23 -0.58 1.00 6.53
CA ALA A 23 -1.28 -0.18 7.06
C ALA A 23 -0.88 -1.48 6.36
N ILE A 24 -0.66 -1.44 5.04
CA ILE A 24 -0.16 -2.59 4.27
C ILE A 24 1.28 -2.94 4.69
N ALA A 25 2.16 -1.94 4.84
CA ALA A 25 3.55 -2.17 5.25
C ALA A 25 3.64 -2.79 6.65
N GLU A 26 2.82 -2.30 7.59
CA GLU A 26 2.77 -2.79 8.96
C GLU A 26 2.28 -4.24 9.03
N ALA A 27 1.22 -4.58 8.28
CA ALA A 27 0.64 -5.91 8.28
C ALA A 27 1.56 -6.99 7.68
N LEU A 28 2.41 -6.62 6.72
CA LEU A 28 3.21 -7.55 5.94
C LEU A 28 4.64 -7.74 6.46
N GLY A 29 5.19 -6.73 7.13
CA GLY A 29 6.59 -6.74 7.52
C GLY A 29 7.55 -6.67 6.33
N LYS A 30 8.86 -6.70 6.60
CA LYS A 30 9.90 -6.63 5.57
C LYS A 30 10.33 -8.01 5.08
N GLU A 31 10.02 -9.06 5.83
CA GLU A 31 10.44 -10.43 5.59
C GLU A 31 9.60 -11.17 4.57
N VAL A 32 8.41 -10.65 4.23
CA VAL A 32 7.55 -11.27 3.21
C VAL A 32 8.10 -11.08 1.79
N TRP A 33 8.95 -10.08 1.59
CA TRP A 33 9.40 -9.69 0.25
C TRP A 33 10.61 -10.51 -0.21
N PRO A 34 10.67 -10.88 -1.50
CA PRO A 34 9.66 -10.65 -2.53
C PRO A 34 8.55 -11.72 -2.52
N ALA A 35 7.30 -11.34 -2.84
CA ALA A 35 6.15 -12.23 -2.77
C ALA A 35 5.11 -11.96 -3.87
N ASP A 36 4.34 -12.99 -4.24
CA ASP A 36 3.15 -12.83 -5.07
C ASP A 36 1.92 -12.48 -4.23
N ARG A 37 0.82 -12.12 -4.90
CA ARG A 37 -0.45 -11.77 -4.25
C ARG A 37 -0.88 -12.81 -3.21
N ASP A 38 -0.83 -14.09 -3.54
CA ASP A 38 -1.41 -15.14 -2.70
C ASP A 38 -0.58 -15.32 -1.42
N ALA A 39 0.75 -15.22 -1.53
CA ALA A 39 1.65 -15.16 -0.38
C ALA A 39 1.43 -13.92 0.50
N LEU A 40 1.19 -12.75 -0.10
CA LEU A 40 0.89 -11.52 0.66
C LEU A 40 -0.44 -11.64 1.42
N VAL A 41 -1.48 -12.20 0.79
CA VAL A 41 -2.77 -12.43 1.45
C VAL A 41 -2.61 -13.42 2.61
N ALA A 42 -1.90 -14.54 2.39
CA ALA A 42 -1.66 -15.53 3.44
C ALA A 42 -0.92 -14.92 4.64
N LYS A 43 0.18 -14.18 4.39
CA LYS A 43 0.94 -13.50 5.45
C LYS A 43 0.08 -12.51 6.24
N ALA A 44 -0.75 -11.72 5.55
CA ALA A 44 -1.65 -10.78 6.20
C ALA A 44 -2.73 -11.50 7.04
N GLN A 45 -3.23 -12.65 6.59
CA GLN A 45 -4.17 -13.47 7.36
C GLN A 45 -3.54 -14.07 8.61
N GLU A 46 -2.32 -14.61 8.50
CA GLU A 46 -1.56 -15.13 9.64
C GLU A 46 -1.34 -14.06 10.72
N GLY A 47 -1.09 -12.82 10.29
CA GLY A 47 -0.93 -11.66 11.17
C GLY A 47 -2.23 -11.06 11.71
N ASN A 48 -3.41 -11.63 11.40
CA ASN A 48 -4.72 -11.04 11.69
C ASN A 48 -4.84 -9.58 11.20
N ALA A 49 -4.34 -9.30 10.01
CA ALA A 49 -4.40 -7.97 9.41
C ALA A 49 -5.86 -7.50 9.26
N PRO A 50 -6.11 -6.17 9.35
CA PRO A 50 -7.45 -5.62 9.18
C PRO A 50 -8.09 -6.00 7.83
N ASP A 51 -9.41 -6.18 7.80
CA ASP A 51 -10.16 -6.58 6.59
C ASP A 51 -9.91 -5.65 5.39
N ARG A 52 -9.68 -4.36 5.65
CA ARG A 52 -9.34 -3.38 4.60
C ARG A 52 -8.02 -3.74 3.89
N VAL A 53 -7.02 -4.22 4.63
CA VAL A 53 -5.71 -4.63 4.09
C VAL A 53 -5.90 -5.90 3.27
N LEU A 54 -6.63 -6.89 3.80
CA LEU A 54 -6.94 -8.11 3.06
C LEU A 54 -7.71 -7.83 1.76
N SER A 55 -8.66 -6.91 1.81
CA SER A 55 -9.45 -6.49 0.65
C SER A 55 -8.59 -5.81 -0.41
N ASP A 56 -7.65 -4.96 0.00
CA ASP A 56 -6.70 -4.32 -0.91
C ASP A 56 -5.76 -5.36 -1.54
N LEU A 57 -5.15 -6.25 -0.76
CA LEU A 57 -4.24 -7.27 -1.28
C LEU A 57 -4.91 -8.21 -2.29
N ARG A 58 -6.18 -8.57 -2.09
CA ARG A 58 -6.94 -9.40 -3.05
C ARG A 58 -7.17 -8.73 -4.41
N ARG A 59 -7.06 -7.40 -4.50
CA ARG A 59 -7.21 -6.65 -5.75
C ARG A 59 -5.93 -6.61 -6.59
N LEU A 60 -4.80 -7.06 -6.04
CA LEU A 60 -3.54 -7.12 -6.78
C LEU A 60 -3.64 -8.06 -7.99
N PRO A 61 -2.90 -7.77 -9.08
CA PRO A 61 -2.80 -8.69 -10.21
C PRO A 61 -2.22 -10.04 -9.78
N SER A 62 -2.77 -11.12 -10.35
CA SER A 62 -2.23 -12.46 -10.18
C SER A 62 -1.07 -12.72 -11.13
N GLY A 63 -0.12 -13.56 -10.73
CA GLY A 63 1.01 -13.95 -11.59
C GLY A 63 2.16 -12.93 -11.63
N GLU A 64 2.07 -11.86 -10.83
CA GLU A 64 3.14 -10.90 -10.61
C GLU A 64 3.75 -11.09 -9.22
N ARG A 65 5.04 -10.73 -9.10
CA ARG A 65 5.77 -10.68 -7.83
C ARG A 65 6.06 -9.23 -7.50
N PHE A 66 5.86 -8.90 -6.23
CA PHE A 66 6.12 -7.58 -5.68
C PHE A 66 7.40 -7.65 -4.87
N ASP A 67 8.33 -6.74 -5.13
CA ASP A 67 9.63 -6.71 -4.45
C ASP A 67 9.58 -5.90 -3.14
N ASN A 68 8.56 -5.05 -2.98
CA ASN A 68 8.38 -4.20 -1.82
C ASN A 68 6.96 -3.59 -1.78
N VAL A 69 6.67 -2.87 -0.70
CA VAL A 69 5.37 -2.20 -0.50
C VAL A 69 5.05 -1.08 -1.50
N GLN A 70 6.04 -0.48 -2.16
CA GLN A 70 5.79 0.54 -3.19
C GLN A 70 5.24 -0.07 -4.48
N ASP A 71 5.68 -1.29 -4.83
CA ASP A 71 5.13 -1.99 -6.00
C ASP A 71 3.66 -2.38 -5.76
N VAL A 72 3.35 -2.82 -4.54
CA VAL A 72 1.96 -3.05 -4.10
C VAL A 72 1.15 -1.75 -4.13
N ALA A 73 1.68 -0.65 -3.59
CA ALA A 73 1.00 0.64 -3.62
C ALA A 73 0.70 1.10 -5.06
N ARG A 74 1.67 0.95 -5.97
CA ARG A 74 1.50 1.26 -7.40
C ARG A 74 0.42 0.40 -8.04
N ALA A 75 0.43 -0.91 -7.81
CA ALA A 75 -0.58 -1.83 -8.35
C ALA A 75 -1.99 -1.54 -7.82
N LEU A 76 -2.11 -0.96 -6.63
CA LEU A 76 -3.38 -0.52 -6.03
C LEU A 76 -3.78 0.91 -6.41
N GLY A 77 -2.93 1.64 -7.16
CA GLY A 77 -3.14 3.04 -7.51
C GLY A 77 -2.98 4.00 -6.33
N LEU A 78 -2.29 3.59 -5.27
CA LEU A 78 -2.01 4.42 -4.09
C LEU A 78 -0.77 5.28 -4.36
N GLY A 79 -0.96 6.58 -4.54
CA GLY A 79 0.16 7.55 -4.61
C GLY A 79 0.71 7.84 -6.01
N THR A 80 -0.08 7.72 -7.06
CA THR A 80 0.23 8.40 -8.32
C THR A 80 -0.98 9.18 -8.79
N GLU A 81 -0.83 10.50 -8.90
CA GLU A 81 -1.60 11.23 -9.91
C GLU A 81 -1.39 10.47 -11.22
N GLN A 82 -2.48 9.91 -11.75
CA GLN A 82 -2.52 9.69 -13.18
C GLN A 82 -2.27 11.06 -13.79
N GLN A 83 -1.05 11.30 -14.25
CA GLN A 83 -0.72 12.43 -15.11
C GLN A 83 -1.58 12.24 -16.35
N ARG A 84 -2.82 12.72 -16.29
CA ARG A 84 -3.68 12.89 -17.45
C ARG A 84 -3.03 14.04 -18.21
N PHE A 85 -2.48 13.66 -19.36
CA PHE A 85 -1.81 14.42 -20.42
C PHE A 85 -2.05 15.94 -20.43
#